data_AF-C9YF07-F1
#
_entry.id   AF-C9YF07-F1
#
_cell.length_a   1.000
_cell.length_b   1.000
_cell.length_c   1.000
_cell.angle_alpha   90.00
_cell.angle_beta   90.00
_cell.angle_gamma   90.00
#
_symmetry.space_group_name_H-M   'P 1'
#
loop_
_entity.id
_entity.type
_entity.pdbx_description
1 polymer ?
#
loop_
_entity_poly.entity_id
_entity_poly.type
_entity_poly.pdbx_seq_one_letter_code
_entity_poly.pdbx_strand_id
1 'polypeptide(L)'
;MQLVAACALSMGASAAFSHVTLQDQAAAAGAGYRGVLRVGHGCAGAPTTSITVTMPAGFNGAQPLVKAGWTVSTKVGKLDQPYETHGTKYTEGVQEIT
;
A
#
# COMPACT_ATOMS: atom_id res chain seq x y z
N MET A 1 -19.62 -12.99 -44.15
CA MET A 1 -18.21 -12.64 -43.87
C MET A 1 -18.04 -11.69 -42.68
N GLN A 2 -19.11 -11.23 -41.99
CA GLN A 2 -18.99 -10.14 -41.00
C GLN A 2 -18.82 -10.56 -39.53
N LEU A 3 -18.95 -11.84 -39.16
CA LEU A 3 -18.81 -12.27 -37.75
C LEU A 3 -17.36 -12.56 -37.30
N VAL A 4 -16.41 -12.72 -38.23
CA VAL A 4 -15.04 -13.12 -37.87
C VAL A 4 -14.21 -11.94 -37.32
N ALA A 5 -14.58 -10.69 -37.65
CA ALA A 5 -13.83 -9.50 -37.23
C ALA A 5 -14.07 -9.09 -35.77
N ALA A 6 -15.17 -9.53 -35.13
CA ALA A 6 -15.51 -9.11 -33.77
C ALA A 6 -14.72 -9.87 -32.69
N CYS A 7 -14.22 -11.07 -32.97
CA CYS A 7 -13.46 -11.87 -32.00
C CYS A 7 -11.98 -11.44 -31.86
N ALA A 8 -11.44 -10.66 -32.80
CA ALA A 8 -10.02 -10.28 -32.77
C ALA A 8 -9.72 -9.10 -31.82
N LEU A 9 -10.71 -8.30 -31.42
CA LEU A 9 -10.48 -7.12 -30.57
C LEU A 9 -10.36 -7.43 -29.07
N SER A 10 -10.74 -8.62 -28.61
CA SER A 10 -10.68 -8.98 -27.17
C SER A 10 -9.32 -9.52 -26.72
N MET A 11 -8.38 -9.76 -27.63
CA MET A 11 -7.06 -10.33 -27.31
C MET A 11 -5.99 -9.28 -26.91
N GLY A 12 -6.33 -7.99 -26.96
CA GLY A 12 -5.39 -6.87 -26.74
C GLY A 12 -5.45 -6.20 -25.37
N ALA A 13 -6.24 -6.70 -24.42
CA ALA A 13 -6.22 -6.21 -23.04
C ALA A 13 -4.99 -6.79 -22.32
N SER A 14 -3.80 -6.26 -22.60
CA SER A 14 -2.63 -6.51 -21.76
C SER A 14 -2.98 -6.01 -20.36
N ALA A 15 -3.12 -6.94 -19.40
CA ALA A 15 -3.20 -6.56 -18.00
C ALA A 15 -1.97 -5.70 -17.67
N ALA A 16 -2.19 -4.42 -17.39
CA ALA A 16 -1.14 -3.56 -16.89
C ALA A 16 -0.79 -4.06 -15.48
N PHE A 17 0.26 -4.87 -15.36
CA PHE A 17 0.81 -5.31 -14.09
C PHE A 17 1.59 -4.15 -13.43
N SER A 18 0.90 -3.09 -13.04
CA SER A 18 1.48 -1.97 -12.30
C SER A 18 1.58 -2.34 -10.82
N HIS A 19 2.53 -3.22 -10.49
CA HIS A 19 2.78 -3.57 -9.10
C HIS A 19 3.41 -2.39 -8.35
N VAL A 20 2.87 -2.04 -7.18
CA VAL A 20 3.55 -1.17 -6.23
C VAL A 20 4.65 -1.99 -5.56
N THR A 21 5.86 -1.47 -5.50
CA THR A 21 7.00 -2.17 -4.86
C THR A 21 7.51 -1.41 -3.66
N LEU A 22 8.05 -2.12 -2.67
CA LEU A 22 8.88 -1.50 -1.64
C LEU A 22 10.27 -1.21 -2.20
N GLN A 23 10.82 -0.03 -1.91
CA GLN A 23 12.20 0.32 -2.27
C GLN A 23 13.20 -0.67 -1.66
N ASP A 24 13.11 -0.86 -0.35
CA ASP A 24 13.95 -1.80 0.40
C ASP A 24 13.14 -3.07 0.59
N GLN A 25 13.41 -4.12 -0.20
CA GLN A 25 12.52 -5.29 -0.27
C GLN A 25 12.67 -6.28 0.90
N ALA A 26 13.61 -6.02 1.80
CA ALA A 26 13.87 -6.85 2.97
C ALA A 26 13.79 -6.02 4.25
N ALA A 27 13.25 -6.63 5.31
CA ALA A 27 13.24 -6.09 6.66
C ALA A 27 13.70 -7.19 7.63
N ALA A 28 14.55 -6.83 8.59
CA ALA A 28 14.89 -7.75 9.67
C ALA A 28 13.72 -7.86 10.66
N ALA A 29 13.37 -9.08 11.07
CA ALA A 29 12.30 -9.30 12.03
C ALA A 29 12.58 -8.57 13.35
N GLY A 30 11.57 -7.88 13.89
CA GLY A 30 11.67 -7.13 15.14
C GLY A 30 12.44 -5.80 15.05
N ALA A 31 12.97 -5.44 13.88
CA ALA A 31 13.63 -4.15 13.68
C ALA A 31 12.68 -3.11 13.06
N GLY A 32 12.99 -1.83 13.28
CA GLY A 32 12.30 -0.75 12.58
C GLY A 32 12.56 -0.82 11.07
N TYR A 33 11.52 -0.54 10.28
CA TYR A 33 11.58 -0.59 8.83
C TYR A 33 10.94 0.66 8.20
N ARG A 34 11.67 1.32 7.28
CA ARG A 34 11.17 2.47 6.53
C ARG A 34 10.62 2.01 5.18
N GLY A 35 9.32 1.70 5.15
CA GLY A 35 8.63 1.31 3.92
C GLY A 35 8.42 2.49 2.97
N VAL A 36 9.17 2.51 1.86
CA VAL A 36 8.96 3.50 0.76
C VAL A 36 8.28 2.80 -0.40
N LEU A 37 7.04 3.17 -0.67
CA LEU A 37 6.27 2.66 -1.80
C LEU A 37 6.73 3.34 -3.10
N ARG A 38 7.15 2.54 -4.07
CA ARG A 38 7.38 2.96 -5.45
C ARG A 38 6.13 2.63 -6.26
N VAL A 39 5.45 3.69 -6.70
CA VAL A 39 4.25 3.61 -7.52
C VAL A 39 4.66 3.96 -8.95
N GLY A 40 4.32 3.09 -9.89
CA GLY A 40 4.62 3.27 -11.30
C GLY A 40 3.71 4.31 -11.95
N HIS A 41 3.06 3.91 -13.05
CA HIS A 41 2.09 4.75 -13.74
C HIS A 41 0.66 4.51 -13.20
N GLY A 42 -0.22 5.49 -13.36
CA GLY A 42 -1.66 5.27 -13.19
C GLY A 42 -2.29 4.60 -14.42
N CYS A 43 -3.61 4.49 -14.43
CA CYS A 43 -4.34 3.77 -15.48
C CYS A 43 -4.62 4.67 -16.70
N ALA A 44 -4.37 4.18 -17.92
CA ALA A 44 -4.74 4.86 -19.17
C ALA A 44 -4.31 6.34 -19.26
N GLY A 45 -3.14 6.69 -18.70
CA GLY A 45 -2.61 8.06 -18.67
C GLY A 45 -3.18 8.96 -17.56
N ALA A 46 -4.16 8.47 -16.78
CA ALA A 46 -4.61 9.17 -15.58
C ALA A 46 -3.58 9.03 -14.44
N PRO A 47 -3.39 10.08 -13.61
CA PRO A 47 -2.46 10.02 -12.48
C PRO A 47 -3.04 9.22 -11.30
N THR A 48 -2.17 8.66 -10.46
CA THR A 48 -2.56 8.14 -9.15
C THR A 48 -2.85 9.29 -8.20
N THR A 49 -4.06 9.34 -7.63
CA THR A 49 -4.51 10.43 -6.75
C THR A 49 -4.69 10.02 -5.29
N SER A 50 -4.71 8.72 -5.00
CA SER A 50 -4.84 8.19 -3.63
C SER A 50 -4.20 6.80 -3.54
N ILE A 51 -3.68 6.48 -2.35
CA ILE A 51 -3.10 5.19 -1.99
C ILE A 51 -3.55 4.89 -0.56
N THR A 52 -4.13 3.72 -0.32
CA THR A 52 -4.40 3.24 1.05
C THR A 52 -3.49 2.06 1.35
N VAL A 53 -2.77 2.14 2.46
CA VAL A 53 -1.89 1.09 2.95
C VAL A 53 -2.48 0.52 4.23
N THR A 54 -2.87 -0.76 4.20
CA THR A 54 -3.32 -1.49 5.39
C THR A 54 -2.12 -2.06 6.13
N MET A 55 -2.06 -1.85 7.44
CA MET A 55 -0.99 -2.40 8.27
C MET A 55 -1.21 -3.89 8.51
N PRO A 56 -0.20 -4.74 8.26
CA PRO A 56 -0.33 -6.16 8.57
C PRO A 56 -0.30 -6.37 10.10
N ALA A 57 -0.99 -7.42 10.56
CA ALA A 57 -0.98 -7.79 11.97
C ALA A 57 0.46 -8.01 12.48
N GLY A 58 0.75 -7.47 13.68
CA GLY A 58 2.09 -7.51 14.27
C GLY A 58 3.03 -6.40 13.79
N PHE A 59 2.64 -5.57 12.82
CA PHE A 59 3.38 -4.35 12.48
C PHE A 59 3.09 -3.26 13.51
N ASN A 60 4.07 -3.01 14.37
CA ASN A 60 3.91 -2.13 15.53
C ASN A 60 4.37 -0.71 15.22
N GLY A 61 3.69 0.28 15.79
CA GLY A 61 4.15 1.67 15.79
C GLY A 61 4.26 2.32 14.41
N ALA A 62 3.38 1.98 13.47
CA ALA A 62 3.39 2.58 12.14
C ALA A 62 3.22 4.12 12.21
N GLN A 63 4.14 4.82 11.55
CA GLN A 63 4.18 6.28 11.51
C GLN A 63 4.36 6.75 10.07
N PRO A 64 3.38 7.44 9.47
CA PRO A 64 3.53 7.96 8.13
C PRO A 64 4.56 9.10 8.07
N LEU A 65 5.33 9.15 6.99
CA LEU A 65 6.20 10.28 6.67
C LEU A 65 5.48 11.21 5.68
N VAL A 66 5.38 12.50 6.01
CA VAL A 66 4.71 13.49 5.17
C VAL A 66 5.45 13.63 3.84
N LYS A 67 4.70 13.58 2.74
CA LYS A 67 5.19 13.83 1.38
C LYS A 67 4.58 15.13 0.88
N ALA A 68 5.43 16.08 0.47
CA ALA A 68 4.97 17.36 -0.07
C ALA A 68 4.00 17.15 -1.25
N GLY A 69 2.91 17.93 -1.27
CA GLY A 69 1.85 17.82 -2.28
C GLY A 69 0.84 16.70 -2.05
N TRP A 70 1.00 15.90 -0.98
CA TRP A 70 0.05 14.86 -0.59
C TRP A 70 -0.54 15.16 0.79
N THR A 71 -1.84 14.96 0.94
CA THR A 71 -2.48 14.91 2.25
C THR A 71 -2.32 13.49 2.79
N VAL A 72 -1.94 13.37 4.06
CA VAL A 72 -1.77 12.07 4.72
C VAL A 72 -2.68 12.00 5.94
N SER A 73 -3.35 10.86 6.09
CA SER A 73 -4.31 10.56 7.14
C SER A 73 -4.09 9.14 7.67
N THR A 74 -4.48 8.91 8.92
CA THR A 74 -4.36 7.61 9.58
C THR A 74 -5.68 7.22 10.21
N LYS A 75 -6.05 5.95 10.07
CA LYS A 75 -7.13 5.33 10.84
C LYS A 75 -6.52 4.54 11.98
N VAL A 76 -6.82 4.94 13.21
CA VAL A 76 -6.39 4.24 14.42
C VAL A 76 -7.50 3.32 14.90
N GLY A 77 -7.14 2.14 15.38
CA GLY A 77 -8.10 1.19 15.95
C GLY A 77 -7.42 0.11 16.78
N LYS A 78 -8.24 -0.80 17.31
CA LYS A 78 -7.77 -1.93 18.11
C LYS A 78 -6.81 -2.82 17.31
N LEU A 79 -5.66 -3.14 17.90
CA LEU A 79 -4.67 -4.05 17.32
C LEU A 79 -5.09 -5.51 17.48
N ASP A 80 -4.90 -6.30 16.42
CA ASP A 80 -5.08 -7.75 16.47
C ASP A 80 -4.05 -8.40 17.42
N GLN A 81 -2.85 -7.81 17.47
CA GLN A 81 -1.78 -8.22 18.38
C GLN A 81 -1.31 -7.00 19.19
N PRO A 82 -1.86 -6.79 20.40
CA PRO A 82 -1.33 -5.80 21.33
C PRO A 82 0.14 -6.08 21.65
N TYR A 83 0.92 -5.02 21.85
CA TYR A 83 2.34 -5.13 22.16
C TYR A 83 2.73 -4.24 23.34
N GLU A 84 3.86 -4.54 23.96
CA GLU A 84 4.45 -3.73 25.01
C GLU A 84 5.83 -3.26 24.58
N THR A 85 6.12 -1.98 24.77
CA THR A 85 7.46 -1.43 24.57
C THR A 85 7.76 -0.42 25.66
N HIS A 86 8.96 -0.49 26.22
CA HIS A 86 9.39 0.37 27.33
C HIS A 86 8.38 0.44 28.50
N GLY A 87 7.76 -0.69 28.85
CA GLY A 87 6.76 -0.78 29.93
C GLY A 87 5.38 -0.19 29.60
N THR A 88 5.17 0.27 28.37
CA THR A 88 3.89 0.80 27.90
C THR A 88 3.19 -0.23 27.03
N LYS A 89 1.96 -0.58 27.42
CA LYS A 89 1.11 -1.50 26.65
C LYS A 89 0.27 -0.74 25.63
N TYR A 90 0.36 -1.15 24.37
CA TYR A 90 -0.39 -0.59 23.25
C TYR A 90 -1.47 -1.59 22.81
N THR A 91 -2.73 -1.19 22.94
CA THR A 91 -3.90 -1.97 22.50
C THR A 91 -4.53 -1.40 21.24
N GLU A 92 -4.17 -0.18 20.87
CA GLU A 92 -4.59 0.50 19.65
C GLU A 92 -3.37 1.00 18.86
N GLY A 93 -3.54 1.14 17.54
CA GLY A 93 -2.51 1.64 16.64
C GLY A 93 -3.06 1.94 15.26
N VAL A 94 -2.20 2.45 14.39
CA VAL A 94 -2.54 2.77 12.99
C VAL A 94 -2.83 1.48 12.24
N GLN A 95 -4.02 1.39 11.66
CA GLN A 95 -4.50 0.24 10.87
C GLN A 95 -4.46 0.55 9.37
N GLU A 96 -4.71 1.80 8.99
CA GLU A 96 -4.68 2.25 7.61
C GLU A 96 -3.99 3.62 7.53
N ILE A 97 -3.18 3.81 6.49
CA ILE A 97 -2.59 5.10 6.10
C ILE A 97 -3.13 5.44 4.72
N THR A 98 -3.68 6.63 4.54
CA THR A 98 -4.14 7.15 3.22
C THR A 98 -3.57 8.53 2.98
#